data_AF-A0A4S8I978-F1
#
_entry.id   AF-A0A4S8I978-F1
#
_cell.length_a   1.000
_cell.length_b   1.000
_cell.length_c   1.000
_cell.angle_alpha   90.00
_cell.angle_beta   90.00
_cell.angle_gamma   90.00
#
_symmetry.space_group_name_H-M   'P 1'
#
loop_
_entity.id
_entity.type
_entity.pdbx_description
1 polymer ?
#
loop_
_entity_poly.entity_id
_entity_poly.type
_entity_poly.pdbx_seq_one_letter_code
_entity_poly.pdbx_strand_id
1 'polypeptide(L)' 'MLSEACSTGKPVYVIGSECCKWKFSVFHKTLRERGVIRPFTGLEDISDSWSYPPLNDAAEAAARVREFLAERGLTLGR' A
#
# COMPACT_ATOMS: atom_id res chain seq x y z
N MET A 1 -1.28 -2.41 -10.35
CA MET A 1 -1.94 -1.35 -9.51
C MET A 1 -0.93 -0.77 -8.51
N LEU A 2 -1.10 0.42 -7.90
CA LEU A 2 -0.07 1.03 -7.03
C LEU A 2 0.30 0.17 -5.80
N SER A 3 -0.69 -0.40 -5.09
CA SER A 3 -0.43 -1.33 -3.96
C SER A 3 0.37 -2.57 -4.41
N GLU A 4 0.09 -3.09 -5.62
CA GLU A 4 0.83 -4.21 -6.22
C GLU A 4 2.28 -3.84 -6.60
N ALA A 5 2.55 -2.62 -7.08
CA ALA A 5 3.93 -2.18 -7.26
C ALA A 5 4.67 -2.17 -5.91
N CYS A 6 3.97 -1.78 -4.84
CA CYS A 6 4.51 -1.75 -3.50
C CYS A 6 4.60 -3.13 -2.83
N SER A 7 4.02 -4.20 -3.38
CA SER A 7 4.23 -5.56 -2.87
C SER A 7 5.63 -6.11 -3.22
N THR A 8 6.40 -5.40 -4.03
CA THR A 8 7.78 -5.78 -4.37
C THR A 8 8.80 -5.39 -3.31
N GLY A 9 8.45 -4.49 -2.38
CA GLY A 9 9.36 -3.89 -1.40
C GLY A 9 10.44 -2.97 -2.02
N LYS A 10 10.36 -2.68 -3.33
CA LYS A 10 11.30 -1.83 -4.06
C LYS A 10 10.88 -0.36 -4.03
N PRO A 11 11.80 0.59 -4.26
CA PRO A 11 11.46 1.99 -4.51
C PRO A 11 10.29 2.17 -5.49
N VAL A 12 9.27 2.93 -5.07
CA VAL A 12 8.12 3.29 -5.93
C VAL A 12 7.94 4.80 -5.91
N TYR A 13 8.06 5.39 -7.09
CA TYR A 13 7.79 6.79 -7.34
C TYR A 13 6.40 6.99 -7.97
N VAL A 14 5.74 8.11 -7.65
CA VAL A 14 4.37 8.40 -8.11
C VAL A 14 4.27 9.82 -8.66
N ILE A 15 3.65 9.95 -9.84
CA ILE A 15 3.34 11.21 -10.53
C ILE A 15 1.83 11.49 -10.42
N GLY A 16 1.43 12.75 -10.28
CA GLY A 16 0.02 13.17 -10.36
C GLY A 16 -0.83 12.84 -9.13
N SER A 17 -0.18 12.52 -8.00
CA SER A 17 -0.88 12.22 -6.73
C SER A 17 -1.70 13.41 -6.21
N GLU A 18 -1.28 14.62 -6.53
CA GLU A 18 -1.88 15.91 -6.22
C GLU A 18 -3.15 16.18 -7.06
N CYS A 19 -3.29 15.52 -8.21
CA CYS A 19 -4.48 15.62 -9.04
C CYS A 19 -5.58 14.63 -8.61
N CYS A 20 -5.25 13.67 -7.75
CA CYS A 20 -6.19 12.68 -7.26
C CYS A 20 -7.22 13.30 -6.30
N LYS A 21 -8.48 12.87 -6.41
CA LYS A 21 -9.59 13.33 -5.55
C LYS A 21 -10.21 12.17 -4.78
N TRP A 22 -10.98 12.50 -3.74
CA TRP A 22 -11.77 11.52 -2.97
C TRP A 22 -10.91 10.37 -2.42
N LYS A 23 -11.33 9.12 -2.61
CA LYS A 23 -10.67 7.91 -2.10
C LYS A 23 -9.22 7.76 -2.58
N PHE A 24 -8.89 8.26 -3.77
CA PHE A 24 -7.54 8.17 -4.31
C PHE A 24 -6.58 9.13 -3.60
N SER A 25 -7.03 10.35 -3.27
CA SER A 25 -6.24 11.29 -2.47
C SER A 25 -5.87 10.68 -1.11
N VAL A 26 -6.85 10.09 -0.42
CA VAL A 26 -6.65 9.43 0.87
C VAL A 26 -5.70 8.24 0.72
N PHE A 27 -5.93 7.38 -0.27
CA PHE A 27 -5.09 6.21 -0.54
C PHE A 27 -3.62 6.59 -0.78
N HIS A 28 -3.35 7.55 -1.65
CA HIS A 28 -1.98 8.03 -1.91
C HIS A 28 -1.35 8.66 -0.67
N LYS A 29 -2.11 9.45 0.10
CA LYS A 29 -1.63 10.03 1.36
C LYS A 29 -1.21 8.94 2.35
N THR A 30 -2.05 7.92 2.55
CA THR A 30 -1.75 6.80 3.45
C THR A 30 -0.48 6.05 3.02
N LEU A 31 -0.31 5.76 1.74
CA LEU A 31 0.91 5.08 1.25
C LEU A 31 2.16 5.94 1.45
N ARG A 32 2.06 7.26 1.24
CA ARG A 32 3.17 8.19 1.49
C ARG A 32 3.54 8.26 2.97
N GLU A 33 2.55 8.34 3.85
CA GLU A 33 2.77 8.35 5.30
C GLU A 33 3.39 7.04 5.81
N ARG A 34 3.08 5.91 5.17
CA ARG A 34 3.74 4.62 5.42
C ARG A 34 5.18 4.55 4.88
N GLY A 35 5.64 5.54 4.11
CA GLY A 35 6.98 5.58 3.53
C GLY A 35 7.19 4.64 2.33
N VAL A 36 6.12 4.07 1.79
CA VAL A 36 6.21 3.07 0.71
C VAL A 36 6.23 3.68 -0.68
N ILE A 37 5.82 4.95 -0.79
CA ILE A 37 5.90 5.73 -2.04
C ILE A 37 6.50 7.11 -1.79
N ARG A 38 7.15 7.65 -2.82
CA ARG A 38 7.64 9.05 -2.87
C ARG A 38 7.08 9.76 -4.11
N PRO A 39 6.87 11.09 -4.08
CA PRO A 39 6.56 11.83 -5.30
C PRO A 39 7.73 11.74 -6.28
N PHE A 40 7.43 11.74 -7.57
CA PHE A 40 8.44 11.90 -8.62
C PHE A 40 8.43 13.37 -9.08
N THR A 41 9.48 14.11 -8.77
CA THR A 41 9.62 15.52 -9.17
C THR A 41 10.60 15.70 -10.33
N GLY A 42 11.40 14.67 -10.64
CA GLY A 42 12.46 14.71 -11.64
C GLY A 42 13.78 15.28 -11.10
N LEU A 43 13.84 15.55 -9.78
CA LEU A 43 15.03 16.06 -9.09
C LEU A 43 15.65 14.99 -8.17
N GLU A 44 15.06 13.80 -8.11
CA GLU A 44 15.54 12.71 -7.28
C GLU A 44 16.82 12.08 -7.84
N ASP A 45 17.74 11.71 -6.95
CA ASP A 45 18.87 10.85 -7.31
C ASP A 45 18.38 9.41 -7.48
N ILE A 46 18.37 8.91 -8.72
CA ILE A 46 17.88 7.56 -9.04
C ILE A 46 18.80 6.47 -8.45
N SER A 47 20.03 6.82 -8.08
CA SER A 47 20.93 5.88 -7.39
C SER A 47 20.59 5.74 -5.89
N ASP A 48 19.83 6.67 -5.32
CA ASP A 48 19.29 6.55 -3.96
C ASP A 48 18.21 5.46 -3.92
N SER A 49 18.37 4.53 -2.99
CA SER A 49 17.56 3.33 -2.88
C SER A 49 17.01 3.23 -1.47
N TRP A 50 15.69 3.00 -1.34
CA TRP A 50 15.06 2.65 -0.08
C TRP A 50 14.27 1.36 -0.20
N SER A 51 14.10 0.67 0.92
CA SER A 51 13.25 -0.52 1.01
C SER A 51 12.25 -0.37 2.13
N TYR A 52 11.17 -1.12 2.03
CA TYR A 52 10.13 -1.19 3.04
C TYR A 52 9.57 -2.62 3.06
N PRO A 53 8.93 -3.05 4.17
CA PRO A 53 8.24 -4.32 4.20
C PRO A 53 7.22 -4.40 3.04
N PRO A 54 7.30 -5.44 2.19
CA PRO A 54 6.33 -5.63 1.11
C PRO A 54 4.89 -5.49 1.60
N LEU A 55 4.09 -4.67 0.92
CA LEU A 55 2.68 -4.59 1.26
C LEU A 55 1.99 -5.92 0.99
N ASN A 56 1.14 -6.31 1.94
CA ASN A 56 0.30 -7.50 1.83
C ASN A 56 -1.12 -7.20 2.32
N ASP A 57 -1.69 -6.12 1.78
CA ASP A 57 -3.03 -5.63 2.13
C ASP A 57 -4.09 -6.73 2.01
N ALA A 58 -3.93 -7.65 1.05
CA ALA A 58 -4.83 -8.78 0.84
C ALA A 58 -4.78 -9.78 2.01
N ALA A 59 -3.59 -10.15 2.49
CA ALA A 59 -3.47 -11.04 3.65
C ALA A 59 -3.94 -10.36 4.94
N GLU A 60 -3.67 -9.06 5.11
CA GLU A 60 -4.16 -8.26 6.23
C GLU A 60 -5.69 -8.21 6.27
N ALA A 61 -6.32 -7.90 5.12
CA ALA A 61 -7.77 -7.90 5.00
C ALA A 61 -8.36 -9.30 5.28
N ALA A 62 -7.75 -10.35 4.72
CA ALA A 62 -8.19 -11.72 4.97
C ALA A 62 -8.06 -12.12 6.45
N ALA A 63 -7.02 -11.66 7.15
CA ALA A 63 -6.85 -11.88 8.58
C ALA A 63 -7.98 -11.22 9.38
N ARG A 64 -8.30 -9.95 9.10
CA ARG A 64 -9.42 -9.26 9.76
C ARG A 64 -10.77 -9.90 9.50
N VAL A 65 -11.00 -10.40 8.29
CA VAL A 65 -12.23 -11.16 7.98
C VAL A 65 -12.28 -12.45 8.79
N ARG A 66 -11.18 -13.19 8.91
CA ARG A 66 -11.13 -14.42 9.73
C ARG A 66 -11.40 -14.13 11.21
N GLU A 67 -10.80 -13.07 11.76
CA GLU A 67 -11.04 -12.63 13.14
C GLU A 67 -12.53 -12.32 13.36
N PHE A 68 -13.14 -11.53 12.48
CA PHE A 68 -14.56 -11.18 12.55
C PHE A 68 -15.48 -12.40 12.47
N LEU A 69 -15.15 -13.40 11.64
CA LEU A 69 -15.92 -14.64 11.56
C LEU A 69 -15.76 -15.49 12.82
N ALA A 70 -14.54 -15.59 13.36
CA ALA A 70 -14.26 -16.34 14.58
C ALA A 70 -15.01 -15.78 15.79
N GLU A 71 -15.11 -14.45 15.92
CA GLU A 71 -15.92 -13.77 16.94
C GLU A 71 -17.41 -14.16 16.90
N ARG A 72 -17.89 -14.63 15.74
CA ARG A 72 -19.28 -15.05 15.50
C ARG A 72 -19.44 -16.58 15.52
N GLY A 73 -18.40 -17.32 15.88
CA GLY A 73 -18.38 -18.79 15.87
C GLY A 73 -18.41 -19.40 14.47
N LEU A 74 -18.08 -18.62 13.43
CA LEU A 74 -18.07 -19.07 12.03
C LEU A 74 -16.63 -19.38 11.61
N THR A 75 -16.45 -20.48 10.88
CA THR A 75 -15.16 -20.86 10.28
C THR A 75 -15.25 -20.82 8.76
N LEU A 76 -14.20 -20.35 8.09
CA LEU A 76 -14.07 -20.53 6.64
C LEU A 76 -13.92 -22.03 6.35
N GLY A 77 -14.75 -22.56 5.45
CA GLY A 77 -14.62 -23.93 4.97
C GLY A 77 -13.25 -24.15 4.34
N ARG A 78 -12.73 -25.37 4.46
CA ARG A 78 -11.42 -25.77 3.95
C ARG A 78 -11.43 -25.96 2.44
#